data_AF-A0A537II94-F1
#
_entry.id   AF-A0A537II94-F1
#
_cell.length_a   1.000
_cell.length_b   1.000
_cell.length_c   1.000
_cell.angle_alpha   90.00
_cell.angle_beta   90.00
_cell.angle_gamma   90.00
#
_symmetry.space_group_name_H-M   'P 1'
#
loop_
_entity.id
_entity.type
_entity.pdbx_description
1 polymer ?
#
loop_
_entity_poly.entity_id
_entity_poly.type
_entity_poly.pdbx_seq_one_letter_code
_entity_poly.pdbx_strand_id
1 'polypeptide(L)'
;MISGEHALSRELWRSYVLLFIANELDLVFTYFGLVRGVFLEGNPWLRPLLLTWWPIIVKVTALGGLGLGILVILEAGVPRQRRVLSALRMATAVYTAVLVLHVVNLLASLSRG
;
A
#
# COMPACT_ATOMS: atom_id res chain seq x y z
N MET A 1 -6.16 27.57 -18.40
CA MET A 1 -6.46 26.13 -18.22
C MET A 1 -5.29 25.31 -17.65
N ILE A 2 -4.06 25.86 -17.62
CA ILE A 2 -2.81 25.16 -17.24
C ILE A 2 -2.67 24.89 -15.71
N SER A 3 -3.32 25.65 -14.84
CA SER A 3 -3.18 25.46 -13.38
C SER A 3 -3.81 24.17 -12.85
N GLY A 4 -4.85 23.66 -13.53
CA GLY A 4 -5.58 22.46 -13.11
C GLY A 4 -4.81 21.16 -13.34
N GLU A 5 -4.04 21.05 -14.42
CA GLU A 5 -3.25 19.86 -14.75
C GLU A 5 -2.06 19.67 -13.80
N HIS A 6 -1.36 20.76 -13.47
CA HIS A 6 -0.25 20.71 -12.51
C HIS A 6 -0.70 20.41 -11.08
N ALA A 7 -1.93 20.81 -10.70
CA ALA A 7 -2.51 20.43 -9.42
C ALA A 7 -2.82 18.92 -9.38
N LEU A 8 -3.41 18.39 -10.46
CA LEU A 8 -3.80 16.98 -10.57
C LEU A 8 -2.61 16.03 -10.63
N SER A 9 -1.56 16.41 -11.35
CA SER A 9 -0.26 15.71 -11.38
C SER A 9 0.36 15.64 -9.97
N ARG A 10 0.40 16.76 -9.24
CA ARG A 10 0.90 16.78 -7.85
C ARG A 10 0.10 15.87 -6.94
N GLU A 11 -1.20 15.83 -7.13
CA GLU A 11 -2.09 15.04 -6.29
C GLU A 11 -1.97 13.54 -6.56
N LEU A 12 -1.80 13.14 -7.83
CA LEU A 12 -1.43 11.76 -8.20
C LEU A 12 -0.14 11.32 -7.52
N TRP A 13 0.88 12.17 -7.55
CA TRP A 13 2.18 11.86 -6.92
C TRP A 13 2.09 11.81 -5.40
N ARG A 14 1.32 12.71 -4.79
CA ARG A 14 1.06 12.68 -3.35
C ARG A 14 0.29 11.42 -2.94
N SER A 15 -0.73 11.02 -3.69
CA SER A 15 -1.46 9.76 -3.45
C SER A 15 -0.57 8.53 -3.63
N TYR A 16 0.32 8.54 -4.63
CA TYR A 16 1.31 7.48 -4.82
C TYR A 16 2.27 7.37 -3.64
N VAL A 17 2.83 8.49 -3.17
CA VAL A 17 3.72 8.51 -2.00
C VAL A 17 2.98 8.05 -0.73
N LEU A 18 1.73 8.47 -0.53
CA LEU A 18 0.93 7.99 0.60
C LEU A 18 0.65 6.48 0.54
N LEU A 19 0.33 5.96 -0.65
CA LEU A 19 0.16 4.53 -0.87
C LEU A 19 1.46 3.77 -0.58
N PHE A 20 2.59 4.29 -1.04
CA PHE A 20 3.92 3.73 -0.78
C PHE A 20 4.18 3.63 0.73
N ILE A 21 4.01 4.74 1.47
CA ILE A 21 4.21 4.76 2.93
C ILE A 21 3.28 3.79 3.64
N ALA A 22 1.99 3.79 3.31
CA ALA A 22 1.01 2.88 3.92
C ALA A 22 1.37 1.41 3.65
N ASN A 23 1.82 1.10 2.44
CA ASN A 23 2.21 -0.24 2.03
C ASN A 23 3.49 -0.73 2.72
N GLU A 24 4.47 0.15 2.92
CA GLU A 24 5.69 -0.17 3.67
C GLU A 24 5.39 -0.37 5.17
N LEU A 25 4.57 0.49 5.76
CA LEU A 25 4.14 0.34 7.16
C LEU A 25 3.39 -0.99 7.36
N ASP A 26 2.47 -1.33 6.46
CA ASP A 26 1.74 -2.60 6.51
C ASP A 26 2.67 -3.81 6.47
N LEU A 27 3.74 -3.74 5.67
CA LEU A 27 4.76 -4.78 5.61
C LEU A 27 5.53 -4.91 6.93
N VAL A 28 5.96 -3.77 7.51
CA VAL A 28 6.66 -3.74 8.81
C VAL A 28 5.78 -4.33 9.90
N PHE A 29 4.51 -3.95 9.97
CA PHE A 29 3.56 -4.50 10.95
C PHE A 29 3.30 -6.00 10.74
N THR A 30 3.19 -6.44 9.49
CA THR A 30 3.05 -7.87 9.15
C THR A 30 4.26 -8.68 9.63
N TYR A 31 5.48 -8.22 9.35
CA TYR A 31 6.71 -8.88 9.84
C TYR A 31 6.81 -8.84 11.37
N PHE A 32 6.52 -7.70 11.99
CA PHE A 32 6.60 -7.55 13.44
C PHE A 32 5.61 -8.48 14.16
N GLY A 33 4.37 -8.55 13.69
CA GLY A 33 3.38 -9.48 14.23
C GLY A 33 3.70 -10.95 13.93
N LEU A 34 4.38 -11.27 12.83
CA LEU A 34 4.91 -12.61 12.53
C LEU A 34 6.02 -13.02 13.51
N VAL A 35 6.97 -12.12 13.80
CA VAL A 35 8.07 -12.36 14.75
C VAL A 35 7.55 -12.50 16.18
N ARG A 36 6.57 -11.67 16.57
CA ARG A 36 5.91 -11.72 17.89
C ARG A 36 4.93 -12.88 18.03
N GLY A 37 4.66 -13.62 16.96
CA GLY A 37 3.74 -14.74 16.96
C GLY A 37 2.25 -14.36 17.03
N VAL A 38 1.92 -13.09 16.84
CA VAL A 38 0.57 -12.52 16.99
C VAL A 38 -0.33 -12.87 15.80
N PHE A 39 0.23 -12.96 14.59
CA PHE A 39 -0.52 -13.39 13.39
C PHE A 39 -0.63 -14.92 13.26
N LEU A 40 -0.14 -15.70 14.23
CA LEU A 40 0.02 -17.15 14.12
C LEU A 40 -1.28 -17.96 14.22
N GLU A 41 -2.41 -17.35 14.54
CA GLU A 41 -3.70 -18.07 14.51
C GLU A 41 -4.27 -18.21 13.07
N GLY A 42 -3.71 -17.50 12.07
CA GLY A 42 -4.35 -17.35 10.75
C GLY A 42 -4.07 -18.43 9.69
N ASN A 43 -2.82 -18.82 9.42
CA ASN A 43 -2.54 -19.85 8.39
C ASN A 43 -1.07 -20.35 8.42
N PRO A 44 -0.79 -21.64 8.71
CA PRO A 44 0.57 -22.18 8.75
C PRO A 44 1.30 -22.18 7.40
N TRP A 45 0.58 -22.12 6.28
CA TRP A 45 1.15 -22.12 4.93
C TRP A 45 1.71 -20.76 4.49
N LEU A 46 1.19 -19.66 5.04
CA LEU A 46 1.63 -18.29 4.70
C LEU A 46 2.92 -17.90 5.43
N ARG A 47 3.22 -18.53 6.56
CA ARG A 47 4.41 -18.26 7.39
C ARG A 47 5.74 -18.41 6.65
N PRO A 48 6.03 -19.53 5.94
CA PRO A 48 7.28 -19.65 5.19
C PRO A 48 7.37 -18.64 4.04
N LEU A 49 6.24 -18.32 3.39
CA LEU A 49 6.21 -17.39 2.27
C LEU A 49 6.48 -15.95 2.73
N LEU A 50 5.86 -15.53 3.84
CA LEU A 50 6.00 -14.18 4.39
C LEU A 50 7.38 -13.92 5.01
N LEU A 51 8.12 -14.97 5.39
CA LEU A 51 9.49 -14.86 5.93
C LEU A 51 10.58 -14.88 4.84
N THR A 52 10.22 -15.07 3.57
CA THR A 52 11.17 -14.99 2.45
C THR A 52 11.27 -13.55 1.90
N TRP A 53 12.18 -13.32 0.96
CA TRP A 53 12.30 -12.05 0.24
C TRP A 53 11.16 -11.78 -0.76
N TRP A 54 10.30 -12.77 -1.04
CA TRP A 54 9.26 -12.67 -2.05
C TRP A 54 8.23 -11.54 -1.83
N PRO A 55 7.69 -11.31 -0.62
CA PRO A 55 6.73 -10.24 -0.38
C PRO A 55 7.31 -8.86 -0.70
N ILE A 56 8.60 -8.65 -0.38
CA ILE A 56 9.32 -7.41 -0.70
C ILE A 56 9.44 -7.26 -2.21
N ILE A 57 9.88 -8.30 -2.92
CA ILE A 57 10.06 -8.27 -4.39
C ILE A 57 8.72 -8.00 -5.08
N VAL A 58 7.64 -8.67 -4.69
CA VAL A 58 6.30 -8.45 -5.26
C VAL A 58 5.82 -7.02 -5.01
N LYS A 59 6.00 -6.49 -3.80
CA LYS A 59 5.62 -5.09 -3.47
C LYS A 59 6.43 -4.08 -4.28
N VAL A 60 7.76 -4.22 -4.33
CA VAL A 60 8.63 -3.31 -5.08
C VAL A 60 8.29 -3.34 -6.58
N THR A 61 8.07 -4.53 -7.14
CA THR A 61 7.72 -4.69 -8.56
C THR A 61 6.35 -4.07 -8.86
N ALA A 62 5.35 -4.30 -7.99
CA ALA A 62 4.03 -3.71 -8.13
C ALA A 62 4.06 -2.18 -8.00
N LEU A 63 4.79 -1.62 -7.03
CA LEU A 63 4.96 -0.18 -6.83
C LEU A 63 5.73 0.49 -7.97
N GLY A 64 6.75 -0.18 -8.51
CA GLY A 64 7.49 0.27 -9.69
C GLY A 64 6.58 0.31 -10.92
N GLY A 65 5.80 -0.75 -11.15
CA GLY A 65 4.80 -0.80 -12.21
C GLY A 65 3.73 0.29 -12.07
N LEU A 66 3.29 0.57 -10.85
CA LEU A 66 2.31 1.62 -10.56
C LEU A 66 2.91 3.03 -10.82
N GLY A 67 4.16 3.25 -10.44
CA GLY A 67 4.90 4.49 -10.74
C GLY A 67 5.08 4.72 -12.25
N LEU A 68 5.46 3.68 -12.99
CA LEU A 68 5.55 3.72 -14.47
C LEU A 68 4.18 3.96 -15.10
N GLY A 69 3.12 3.32 -14.59
CA GLY A 69 1.75 3.53 -15.05
C GLY A 69 1.29 4.98 -14.86
N ILE A 70 1.63 5.60 -13.73
CA ILE A 70 1.32 7.02 -13.50
C ILE A 70 2.05 7.91 -14.52
N LEU A 71 3.33 7.64 -14.84
CA LEU A 71 4.07 8.39 -15.86
C LEU A 71 3.41 8.31 -17.24
N VAL A 72 3.00 7.12 -17.67
CA VAL A 72 2.28 6.92 -18.95
C VAL A 72 0.91 7.63 -18.93
N ILE A 73 0.23 7.65 -17.79
CA ILE A 73 -1.08 8.29 -17.63
C ILE A 73 -0.98 9.82 -17.60
N LEU A 74 0.14 10.38 -17.13
CA LEU A 74 0.38 11.82 -17.19
C LEU A 74 0.39 12.31 -18.64
N GLU A 75 0.86 11.49 -19.58
CA GLU A 75 0.84 11.79 -21.03
C GLU A 75 -0.53 11.54 -21.69
N ALA A 76 -1.40 10.72 -21.09
CA ALA A 76 -2.65 10.24 -21.70
C ALA A 76 -3.87 11.18 -21.54
N GLY A 77 -3.68 12.39 -21.02
CA GLY A 77 -4.71 13.44 -20.89
C GLY A 77 -5.57 13.41 -19.62
N VAL A 78 -6.13 14.58 -19.28
CA VAL A 78 -6.86 14.88 -18.02
C VAL A 78 -7.95 13.86 -17.60
N PRO A 79 -8.84 13.37 -18.47
CA PRO A 79 -9.90 12.46 -18.03
C PRO A 79 -9.37 11.09 -17.57
N ARG A 80 -8.25 10.61 -18.14
CA ARG A 80 -7.59 9.38 -17.68
C ARG A 80 -6.91 9.58 -16.33
N GLN A 81 -6.23 10.71 -16.15
CA GLN A 81 -5.59 11.06 -14.88
C GLN A 81 -6.59 11.09 -13.70
N ARG A 82 -7.80 11.64 -13.91
CA ARG A 82 -8.85 11.65 -12.87
C ARG A 82 -9.33 10.27 -12.45
N ARG A 83 -9.54 9.36 -13.40
CA ARG A 83 -9.96 7.97 -13.09
C ARG A 83 -8.88 7.25 -12.30
N VAL A 84 -7.62 7.44 -12.69
CA VAL A 84 -6.46 6.84 -12.03
C VAL A 84 -6.29 7.39 -10.63
N LEU A 85 -6.46 8.70 -10.43
CA LEU A 85 -6.44 9.31 -9.09
C LEU A 85 -7.54 8.73 -8.19
N SER A 86 -8.75 8.54 -8.72
CA SER A 86 -9.84 7.90 -7.97
C SER A 86 -9.52 6.45 -7.60
N ALA A 87 -8.94 5.68 -8.54
CA ALA A 87 -8.53 4.30 -8.29
C ALA A 87 -7.40 4.22 -7.25
N LEU A 88 -6.41 5.11 -7.33
CA LEU A 88 -5.32 5.23 -6.35
C LEU A 88 -5.88 5.55 -4.96
N ARG A 89 -6.76 6.54 -4.84
CA ARG A 89 -7.39 6.88 -3.56
C ARG A 89 -8.18 5.72 -2.97
N MET A 90 -8.91 4.97 -3.81
CA MET A 90 -9.66 3.79 -3.35
C MET A 90 -8.71 2.68 -2.87
N ALA A 91 -7.63 2.42 -3.61
CA ALA A 91 -6.59 1.48 -3.20
C ALA A 91 -5.92 1.92 -1.89
N THR A 92 -5.55 3.19 -1.75
CA THR A 92 -4.99 3.75 -0.51
C THR A 92 -5.96 3.58 0.66
N ALA A 93 -7.26 3.85 0.46
CA ALA A 93 -8.27 3.68 1.50
C ALA A 93 -8.39 2.22 1.95
N VAL A 94 -8.41 1.27 1.00
CA VAL A 94 -8.44 -0.17 1.32
C VAL A 94 -7.19 -0.60 2.07
N TYR A 95 -6.00 -0.23 1.59
CA TYR A 95 -4.74 -0.54 2.28
C TYR A 95 -4.69 0.09 3.67
N THR A 96 -5.20 1.32 3.83
CA THR A 96 -5.26 1.98 5.15
C THR A 96 -6.22 1.25 6.08
N ALA A 97 -7.38 0.78 5.60
CA ALA A 97 -8.32 -0.02 6.40
C ALA A 97 -7.70 -1.35 6.86
N VAL A 98 -6.98 -2.03 5.97
CA VAL A 98 -6.24 -3.27 6.31
C VAL A 98 -5.14 -2.97 7.34
N LEU A 99 -4.38 -1.89 7.15
CA LEU A 99 -3.36 -1.45 8.09
C LEU A 99 -3.96 -1.15 9.48
N VAL A 100 -5.10 -0.46 9.54
CA VAL A 100 -5.81 -0.20 10.80
C VAL A 100 -6.24 -1.51 11.46
N LEU A 101 -6.78 -2.48 10.71
CA LEU A 101 -7.11 -3.80 11.23
C LEU A 101 -5.88 -4.52 11.78
N HIS A 102 -4.75 -4.48 11.08
CA HIS A 102 -3.48 -5.04 11.54
C HIS A 102 -2.99 -4.38 12.84
N VAL A 103 -3.05 -3.06 12.94
CA VAL A 103 -2.66 -2.31 14.15
C VAL A 103 -3.58 -2.64 15.32
N VAL A 104 -4.89 -2.66 15.10
CA VAL A 104 -5.88 -3.02 16.15
C VAL A 104 -5.64 -4.44 16.64
N ASN A 105 -5.42 -5.39 15.72
CA ASN A 105 -5.15 -6.78 16.07
C ASN A 105 -3.84 -6.93 16.86
N LEU A 106 -2.79 -6.19 16.47
CA LEU A 106 -1.51 -6.17 17.19
C LEU A 106 -1.67 -5.60 18.60
N LEU A 107 -2.36 -4.47 18.76
CA LEU A 107 -2.62 -3.85 20.06
C LEU A 107 -3.45 -4.76 20.97
N ALA A 108 -4.49 -5.39 20.42
CA ALA A 108 -5.34 -6.32 21.16
C ALA A 108 -4.60 -7.59 21.60
N SER A 109 -3.58 -8.02 20.84
CA SER A 109 -2.73 -9.14 21.23
C SER A 109 -1.70 -8.75 22.29
N LEU A 110 -1.08 -7.57 22.16
CA LEU A 110 -0.14 -7.04 23.16
C LEU A 110 -0.80 -6.77 24.51
N SER A 111 -2.11 -6.50 24.56
CA SER A 111 -2.84 -6.31 25.82
C SER A 111 -3.22 -7.62 26.52
N ARG A 112 -3.06 -8.78 25.88
CA ARG A 112 -3.43 -10.11 26.41
C ARG A 112 -2.24 -10.96 26.85
N GLY A 113 -1.01 -10.57 26.49
CA GLY A 113 0.23 -11.22 26.93
C GLY A 113 0.91 -10.43 28.03
#